data_AF-A0A7C6F611-F1
#
_entry.id   AF-A0A7C6F611-F1
#
_cell.length_a   1.000
_cell.length_b   1.000
_cell.length_c   1.000
_cell.angle_alpha   90.00
_cell.angle_beta   90.00
_cell.angle_gamma   90.00
#
_symmetry.space_group_name_H-M   'P 1'
#
loop_
_entity.id
_entity.type
_entity.pdbx_description
1 polymer ?
#
loop_
_entity_poly.entity_id
_entity_poly.type
_entity_poly.pdbx_seq_one_letter_code
_entity_poly.pdbx_strand_id
1 'polypeptide(L)'
;MMLGRAVQLLLACCALWAQAPDPAYAPLDRAYQALRASRYEEAVAAFLLAVELAPARAAIRKDLAYTYLKIGENEAAREQFAEAMRLDPQDHHVALEYAFLCYETGRRAVARRVFDRVRRSGDPVSRATAEQAFQNVDRPLAEAIARWQAALAKNPQDFGSHLELARLAEERDELELAAEHYEKAWRLR
;
A
#
# COMPACT_ATOMS: atom_id res chain seq x y z
N MET A 1 -36.31 40.76 -31.11
CA MET A 1 -36.84 39.79 -30.12
C MET A 1 -36.03 38.49 -29.98
N MET A 2 -34.86 38.34 -30.61
CA MET A 2 -34.03 37.12 -30.48
C MET A 2 -32.82 37.24 -29.51
N LEU A 3 -32.38 38.45 -29.16
CA LEU A 3 -31.25 38.64 -28.23
C LEU A 3 -31.59 38.35 -26.75
N GLY A 4 -32.85 38.50 -26.33
CA GLY A 4 -33.25 38.25 -24.93
C GLY A 4 -33.24 36.77 -24.54
N ARG A 5 -33.53 35.87 -25.48
CA ARG A 5 -33.52 34.42 -25.25
C ARG A 5 -32.12 33.85 -25.14
N ALA A 6 -31.16 34.40 -25.89
CA ALA A 6 -29.76 33.98 -25.83
C ALA A 6 -29.09 34.32 -24.50
N VAL A 7 -29.39 35.51 -23.94
CA VAL A 7 -28.89 35.92 -22.61
C VAL A 7 -29.55 35.12 -21.49
N GLN A 8 -30.83 34.77 -21.62
CA GLN A 8 -31.52 33.88 -20.67
C GLN A 8 -31.00 32.44 -20.70
N LEU A 9 -30.63 31.92 -21.88
CA LEU A 9 -30.00 30.60 -22.03
C LEU A 9 -28.59 30.55 -21.44
N LEU A 10 -27.80 31.62 -21.59
CA LEU A 10 -26.48 31.74 -20.96
C LEU A 10 -26.55 31.85 -19.43
N LEU A 11 -27.52 32.58 -18.88
CA LEU A 11 -27.75 32.65 -17.43
C LEU A 11 -28.31 31.34 -16.86
N ALA A 12 -29.15 30.62 -17.61
CA ALA A 12 -29.64 29.29 -17.23
C ALA A 12 -28.52 28.23 -17.23
N CYS A 13 -27.51 28.38 -18.09
CA CYS A 13 -26.34 27.50 -18.09
C CYS A 13 -25.41 27.74 -16.90
N CYS A 14 -25.25 28.99 -16.44
CA CYS A 14 -24.44 29.30 -15.25
C CYS A 14 -25.11 28.87 -13.93
N ALA A 15 -26.45 28.80 -13.88
CA ALA A 15 -27.20 28.30 -12.73
C ALA A 15 -27.23 26.76 -12.64
N LEU A 16 -26.96 26.05 -13.75
CA LEU A 16 -26.91 24.58 -13.79
C LEU A 16 -25.58 23.99 -13.29
N TRP A 17 -24.57 24.82 -13.06
CA TRP A 17 -23.33 24.48 -12.36
C TRP A 17 -23.24 25.18 -11.00
N ALA A 18 -24.34 25.25 -10.27
CA ALA A 18 -24.21 25.12 -8.83
C ALA A 18 -23.58 23.73 -8.61
N GLN A 19 -22.25 23.67 -8.42
CA GLN A 19 -21.55 22.41 -8.14
C GLN A 19 -22.33 21.73 -7.02
N ALA A 20 -22.88 20.54 -7.32
CA ALA A 20 -23.53 19.75 -6.29
C ALA A 20 -22.54 19.65 -5.12
N PRO A 21 -22.95 19.99 -3.89
CA PRO A 21 -22.05 19.96 -2.75
C PRO A 21 -21.41 18.58 -2.68
N ASP A 22 -20.10 18.54 -2.43
CA ASP A 22 -19.33 17.29 -2.38
C ASP A 22 -20.09 16.27 -1.49
N PRO A 23 -20.55 15.14 -2.05
CA PRO A 23 -21.40 14.22 -1.31
C PRO A 23 -20.69 13.65 -0.08
N ALA A 24 -19.36 13.59 -0.09
CA ALA A 24 -18.56 13.15 1.04
C ALA A 24 -18.29 14.24 2.08
N TYR A 25 -18.67 15.51 1.85
CA TYR A 25 -18.33 16.63 2.74
C TYR A 25 -18.85 16.44 4.17
N ALA A 26 -20.15 16.17 4.33
CA ALA A 26 -20.76 16.00 5.64
C ALA A 26 -20.15 14.83 6.46
N PRO A 27 -19.98 13.62 5.89
CA PRO A 27 -19.30 12.55 6.63
C PRO A 27 -17.82 12.84 6.88
N LEU A 28 -17.10 13.51 5.97
CA LEU A 28 -15.71 13.91 6.22
C LEU A 28 -15.59 14.92 7.37
N ASP A 29 -16.44 15.94 7.40
CA ASP A 29 -16.44 16.92 8.50
C ASP A 29 -16.71 16.22 9.84
N ARG A 30 -17.68 15.29 9.87
CA ARG A 30 -17.94 14.46 11.05
C ARG A 30 -16.72 13.61 11.44
N ALA A 31 -16.06 12.98 10.47
CA ALA A 31 -14.89 12.15 10.70
C ALA A 31 -13.74 12.97 11.31
N TYR A 32 -13.43 14.14 10.76
CA TYR A 32 -12.39 15.02 11.28
C TYR A 32 -12.76 15.63 12.64
N GLN A 33 -14.03 15.93 12.91
CA GLN A 33 -14.48 16.34 14.24
C GLN A 33 -14.31 15.23 15.27
N ALA A 34 -14.64 13.99 14.91
CA ALA A 34 -14.45 12.82 15.76
C ALA A 34 -12.95 12.56 16.03
N LEU A 35 -12.09 12.65 14.99
CA LEU A 35 -10.63 12.57 15.13
C LEU A 35 -10.08 13.62 16.09
N ARG A 36 -10.48 14.89 15.94
CA ARG A 36 -10.04 15.98 16.85
C ARG A 36 -10.44 15.74 18.31
N ALA A 37 -11.51 14.99 18.52
CA ALA A 37 -12.00 14.59 19.84
C ALA A 37 -11.50 13.21 20.29
N SER A 38 -10.57 12.58 19.56
CA SER A 38 -10.03 11.23 19.82
C SER A 38 -11.10 10.13 19.89
N ARG A 39 -12.25 10.32 19.23
CA ARG A 39 -13.35 9.35 19.12
C ARG A 39 -13.16 8.53 17.85
N TYR A 40 -12.20 7.61 17.89
CA TYR A 40 -11.68 6.98 16.68
C TYR A 40 -12.70 6.06 15.99
N GLU A 41 -13.53 5.34 16.75
CA GLU A 41 -14.56 4.45 16.20
C GLU A 41 -15.64 5.26 15.45
N GLU A 42 -16.03 6.41 15.99
CA GLU A 42 -16.93 7.35 15.31
C GLU A 42 -16.28 7.92 14.04
N ALA A 43 -14.98 8.21 14.09
CA ALA A 43 -14.23 8.68 12.93
C ALA A 43 -14.18 7.62 11.82
N VAL A 44 -13.91 6.35 12.17
CA VAL A 44 -13.94 5.22 11.23
C VAL A 44 -15.30 5.12 10.55
N ALA A 45 -16.39 5.12 11.32
CA ALA A 45 -17.74 5.01 10.75
C ALA A 45 -18.05 6.16 9.77
N ALA A 46 -17.65 7.38 10.11
CA ALA A 46 -17.84 8.54 9.24
C ALA A 46 -16.95 8.49 7.99
N PHE A 47 -15.70 8.06 8.11
CA PHE A 47 -14.82 7.87 6.96
C PHE A 47 -15.30 6.75 6.03
N LEU A 48 -15.82 5.63 6.55
CA LEU A 48 -16.41 4.56 5.74
C LEU A 48 -17.56 5.10 4.89
N LEU A 49 -18.47 5.89 5.47
CA LEU A 49 -19.54 6.54 4.71
C LEU A 49 -18.98 7.52 3.66
N ALA A 50 -17.92 8.27 3.98
CA ALA A 50 -17.26 9.15 3.02
C ALA A 50 -16.63 8.37 1.85
N VAL A 51 -16.05 7.18 2.11
CA VAL A 51 -15.53 6.27 1.09
C VAL A 51 -16.66 5.75 0.19
N GLU A 52 -17.81 5.38 0.74
CA GLU A 52 -18.98 4.94 -0.05
C GLU A 52 -19.47 6.04 -1.01
N LEU A 53 -19.47 7.29 -0.55
CA LEU A 53 -19.95 8.44 -1.34
C LEU A 53 -18.91 8.95 -2.36
N ALA A 54 -17.62 8.71 -2.11
CA ALA A 54 -16.53 9.11 -2.99
C ALA A 54 -15.45 8.02 -3.13
N PRO A 55 -15.77 6.86 -3.74
CA PRO A 55 -14.93 5.65 -3.69
C PRO A 55 -13.58 5.78 -4.41
N ALA A 56 -13.46 6.74 -5.33
CA ALA A 56 -12.25 7.02 -6.09
C ALA A 56 -11.32 8.05 -5.41
N ARG A 57 -11.69 8.61 -4.25
CA ARG A 57 -10.88 9.64 -3.58
C ARG A 57 -9.85 8.98 -2.65
N ALA A 58 -8.65 8.76 -3.19
CA ALA A 58 -7.52 8.14 -2.48
C ALA A 58 -7.23 8.76 -1.09
N ALA A 59 -7.35 10.09 -0.97
CA ALA A 59 -7.11 10.81 0.28
C ALA A 59 -8.01 10.35 1.44
N ILE A 60 -9.28 10.02 1.18
CA ILE A 60 -10.21 9.55 2.22
C ILE A 60 -9.75 8.18 2.75
N ARG A 61 -9.33 7.29 1.83
CA ARG A 61 -8.82 5.97 2.20
C ARG A 61 -7.53 6.06 2.98
N LYS A 62 -6.64 6.99 2.62
CA LYS A 62 -5.43 7.29 3.40
C LYS A 62 -5.78 7.70 4.84
N ASP A 63 -6.73 8.62 5.01
CA ASP A 63 -7.13 9.10 6.33
C ASP A 63 -7.83 8.01 7.15
N LEU A 64 -8.65 7.19 6.51
CA LEU A 64 -9.24 6.00 7.12
C LEU A 64 -8.16 5.00 7.56
N ALA A 65 -7.14 4.78 6.73
CA ALA A 65 -6.01 3.89 7.06
C ALA A 65 -5.27 4.37 8.32
N TYR A 66 -4.94 5.66 8.41
CA TYR A 66 -4.35 6.23 9.63
C TYR A 66 -5.27 6.12 10.84
N THR A 67 -6.58 6.26 10.64
CA THR A 67 -7.56 6.11 11.73
C THR A 67 -7.59 4.67 12.23
N TYR A 68 -7.54 3.68 11.33
CA TYR A 68 -7.39 2.28 11.71
C TYR A 68 -6.08 2.00 12.47
N LEU A 69 -4.97 2.61 12.07
CA LEU A 69 -3.71 2.51 12.82
C LEU A 69 -3.83 3.06 14.25
N LYS A 70 -4.61 4.12 14.48
CA LYS A 70 -4.83 4.68 15.83
C LYS A 70 -5.55 3.72 16.78
N ILE A 71 -6.35 2.80 16.25
CA ILE A 71 -7.07 1.79 17.03
C ILE A 71 -6.42 0.40 16.96
N GLY A 72 -5.25 0.28 16.31
CA GLY A 72 -4.49 -0.97 16.22
C GLY A 72 -4.96 -1.95 15.14
N GLU A 73 -5.89 -1.54 14.28
CA GLU A 73 -6.47 -2.37 13.22
C GLU A 73 -5.57 -2.40 11.97
N ASN A 74 -4.39 -3.01 12.10
CA ASN A 74 -3.34 -3.00 11.08
C ASN A 74 -3.75 -3.67 9.75
N GLU A 75 -4.59 -4.70 9.78
CA GLU A 75 -5.10 -5.36 8.57
C GLU A 75 -5.98 -4.39 7.77
N ALA A 76 -6.98 -3.79 8.42
CA ALA A 76 -7.88 -2.82 7.80
C ALA A 76 -7.13 -1.58 7.30
N ALA A 77 -6.15 -1.07 8.07
CA ALA A 77 -5.29 0.02 7.63
C ALA A 77 -4.54 -0.33 6.34
N ARG A 78 -3.98 -1.55 6.26
CA ARG A 78 -3.23 -2.02 5.10
C ARG A 78 -4.12 -2.16 3.87
N GLU A 79 -5.36 -2.63 4.01
CA GLU A 79 -6.33 -2.67 2.90
C GLU A 79 -6.63 -1.26 2.37
N GLN A 80 -6.85 -0.29 3.25
CA GLN A 80 -7.15 1.08 2.83
C GLN A 80 -5.94 1.78 2.20
N PHE A 81 -4.73 1.57 2.72
CA PHE A 81 -3.52 2.06 2.07
C PHE A 81 -3.27 1.40 0.71
N ALA A 82 -3.50 0.09 0.58
CA ALA A 82 -3.38 -0.62 -0.70
C ALA A 82 -4.30 -0.01 -1.76
N GLU A 83 -5.55 0.26 -1.38
CA GLU A 83 -6.53 0.84 -2.28
C GLU A 83 -6.25 2.31 -2.58
N ALA A 84 -5.78 3.10 -1.60
CA ALA A 84 -5.34 4.47 -1.82
C ALA A 84 -4.17 4.51 -2.83
N MET A 85 -3.18 3.64 -2.67
CA MET A 85 -2.05 3.48 -3.59
C MET A 85 -2.48 3.02 -4.99
N ARG A 86 -3.55 2.22 -5.09
CA ARG A 86 -4.12 1.78 -6.38
C ARG A 86 -4.82 2.93 -7.10
N LEU A 87 -5.55 3.77 -6.36
CA LEU A 87 -6.29 4.91 -6.89
C LEU A 87 -5.39 6.07 -7.31
N ASP A 88 -4.31 6.31 -6.57
CA ASP A 88 -3.28 7.29 -6.93
C ASP A 88 -1.88 6.64 -6.94
N PRO A 89 -1.47 6.07 -8.08
CA PRO A 89 -0.15 5.46 -8.22
C PRO A 89 1.02 6.46 -8.16
N GLN A 90 0.76 7.77 -8.22
CA GLN A 90 1.79 8.81 -8.18
C GLN A 90 2.02 9.35 -6.76
N ASP A 91 1.13 9.04 -5.82
CA ASP A 91 1.33 9.30 -4.39
C ASP A 91 2.32 8.27 -3.81
N HIS A 92 3.61 8.54 -4.03
CA HIS A 92 4.70 7.72 -3.51
C HIS A 92 4.78 7.74 -1.98
N HIS A 93 4.21 8.75 -1.32
CA HIS A 93 4.11 8.79 0.13
C HIS A 93 3.16 7.70 0.64
N VAL A 94 1.96 7.59 0.06
CA VAL A 94 1.01 6.51 0.38
C VAL A 94 1.61 5.13 0.08
N ALA A 95 2.35 5.01 -1.02
CA ALA A 95 3.05 3.76 -1.33
C ALA A 95 4.09 3.39 -0.26
N LEU A 96 4.83 4.37 0.28
CA LEU A 96 5.78 4.15 1.36
C LEU A 96 5.09 3.76 2.66
N GLU A 97 4.01 4.45 3.05
CA GLU A 97 3.22 4.12 4.24
C GLU A 97 2.68 2.68 4.19
N TYR A 98 2.14 2.29 3.03
CA TYR A 98 1.73 0.91 2.79
C TYR A 98 2.89 -0.09 2.94
N ALA A 99 4.05 0.22 2.35
CA ALA A 99 5.22 -0.65 2.38
C ALA A 99 5.81 -0.81 3.78
N PHE A 100 5.90 0.27 4.55
CA PHE A 100 6.35 0.23 5.94
C PHE A 100 5.38 -0.57 6.82
N LEU A 101 4.07 -0.34 6.68
CA LEU A 101 3.08 -1.14 7.40
C LEU A 101 3.15 -2.63 7.03
N CYS A 102 3.36 -2.95 5.74
CA CYS A 102 3.61 -4.33 5.31
C CYS A 102 4.86 -4.92 5.97
N TYR A 103 5.94 -4.15 6.06
CA TYR A 103 7.18 -4.59 6.70
C TYR A 103 6.99 -4.88 8.18
N GLU A 104 6.35 -3.95 8.92
CA GLU A 104 6.07 -4.08 10.35
C GLU A 104 5.12 -5.24 10.68
N THR A 105 4.20 -5.55 9.76
CA THR A 105 3.22 -6.64 9.91
C THR A 105 3.68 -7.96 9.28
N GLY A 106 4.96 -8.10 8.95
CA GLY A 106 5.56 -9.37 8.50
C GLY A 106 5.33 -9.70 7.03
N ARG A 107 4.68 -8.83 6.24
CA ARG A 107 4.49 -8.98 4.79
C ARG A 107 5.72 -8.48 4.01
N ARG A 108 6.89 -9.02 4.34
CA ARG A 108 8.21 -8.56 3.87
C ARG A 108 8.36 -8.58 2.35
N ALA A 109 7.92 -9.63 1.67
CA ALA A 109 7.97 -9.71 0.20
C ALA A 109 7.15 -8.60 -0.48
N VAL A 110 5.98 -8.27 0.08
CA VAL A 110 5.14 -7.16 -0.41
C VAL A 110 5.84 -5.82 -0.19
N ALA A 111 6.35 -5.59 1.02
CA ALA A 111 7.10 -4.37 1.33
C ALA A 111 8.29 -4.19 0.38
N ARG A 112 9.10 -5.25 0.18
CA ARG A 112 10.26 -5.26 -0.72
C ARG A 112 9.88 -4.84 -2.13
N ARG A 113 8.80 -5.41 -2.70
CA ARG A 113 8.30 -5.04 -4.04
C ARG A 113 7.90 -3.58 -4.14
N VAL A 114 7.21 -3.05 -3.13
CA VAL A 114 6.75 -1.65 -3.16
C VAL A 114 7.93 -0.69 -3.00
N PHE A 115 8.88 -0.96 -2.09
CA PHE A 115 10.12 -0.19 -1.98
C PHE A 115 10.92 -0.23 -3.29
N ASP A 116 11.03 -1.40 -3.94
CA ASP A 116 11.72 -1.53 -5.23
C ASP A 116 11.07 -0.70 -6.35
N ARG A 117 9.74 -0.62 -6.35
CA ARG A 117 9.02 0.24 -7.29
C ARG A 117 9.31 1.72 -7.00
N VAL A 118 9.11 2.16 -5.75
CA VAL A 118 9.22 3.58 -5.37
C VAL A 118 10.66 4.10 -5.55
N ARG A 119 11.70 3.31 -5.24
CA ARG A 119 13.10 3.74 -5.43
C ARG A 119 13.47 3.97 -6.90
N ARG A 120 12.75 3.33 -7.83
CA ARG A 120 12.95 3.46 -9.28
C ARG A 120 12.12 4.58 -9.91
N SER A 121 10.94 4.88 -9.37
CA SER A 121 9.97 5.80 -10.02
C SER A 121 9.55 7.03 -9.19
N GLY A 122 9.91 7.09 -7.90
CA GLY A 122 9.46 8.14 -7.00
C GLY A 122 10.05 9.52 -7.25
N ASP A 123 9.50 10.53 -6.57
CA ASP A 123 10.17 11.82 -6.42
C ASP A 123 11.49 11.65 -5.63
N PRO A 124 12.41 12.63 -5.66
CA PRO A 124 13.72 12.48 -5.04
C PRO A 124 13.69 12.11 -3.54
N VAL A 125 12.71 12.62 -2.79
CA VAL A 125 12.58 12.34 -1.35
C VAL A 125 12.10 10.90 -1.16
N SER A 126 11.00 10.53 -1.81
CA SER A 126 10.46 9.17 -1.70
C SER A 126 11.44 8.11 -2.21
N ARG A 127 12.22 8.41 -3.25
CA ARG A 127 13.26 7.51 -3.78
C ARG A 127 14.36 7.24 -2.76
N ALA A 128 14.86 8.27 -2.08
CA ALA A 128 15.91 8.10 -1.08
C ALA A 128 15.42 7.22 0.09
N THR A 129 14.22 7.49 0.59
CA THR A 129 13.59 6.68 1.65
C THR A 129 13.37 5.24 1.19
N ALA A 130 12.84 5.03 -0.02
CA ALA A 130 12.59 3.71 -0.57
C ALA A 130 13.88 2.91 -0.82
N GLU A 131 14.96 3.57 -1.28
CA GLU A 131 16.25 2.90 -1.50
C GLU A 131 16.81 2.39 -0.17
N GLN A 132 16.83 3.21 0.88
CA GLN A 132 17.30 2.78 2.20
C GLN A 132 16.45 1.63 2.75
N ALA A 133 15.12 1.73 2.67
CA ALA A 133 14.21 0.69 3.13
C ALA A 133 14.39 -0.61 2.32
N PHE A 134 14.54 -0.52 0.99
CA PHE A 134 14.81 -1.65 0.12
C PHE A 134 16.11 -2.36 0.51
N GLN A 135 17.21 -1.62 0.71
CA GLN A 135 18.49 -2.20 1.09
C GLN A 135 18.43 -2.92 2.44
N ASN A 136 17.71 -2.34 3.43
CA ASN A 136 17.53 -2.96 4.74
C ASN A 136 16.76 -4.30 4.66
N VAL A 137 15.88 -4.46 3.67
CA VAL A 137 15.10 -5.69 3.47
C VAL A 137 15.84 -6.69 2.57
N ASP A 138 16.37 -6.25 1.44
CA ASP A 138 16.90 -7.13 0.39
C ASP A 138 18.29 -7.68 0.73
N ARG A 139 19.18 -6.85 1.30
CA ARG A 139 20.57 -7.24 1.53
C ARG A 139 20.72 -8.44 2.47
N PRO A 140 20.06 -8.51 3.65
CA PRO A 140 20.16 -9.67 4.52
C PRO A 140 19.64 -10.96 3.86
N LEU A 141 18.57 -10.86 3.06
CA LEU A 141 18.04 -11.99 2.31
C LEU A 141 19.04 -12.49 1.26
N ALA A 142 19.65 -11.56 0.52
CA ALA A 142 20.66 -11.85 -0.49
C ALA A 142 21.87 -12.61 0.10
N GLU A 143 22.40 -12.09 1.21
CA GLU A 143 23.55 -12.66 1.90
C GLU A 143 23.22 -14.06 2.46
N ALA A 144 22.02 -14.24 3.02
CA ALA A 144 21.56 -15.53 3.55
C ALA A 144 21.40 -16.58 2.44
N ILE A 145 20.79 -16.21 1.30
CA ILE A 145 20.66 -17.07 0.12
C ILE A 145 22.03 -17.54 -0.36
N ALA A 146 22.98 -16.61 -0.52
CA ALA A 146 24.34 -16.94 -0.96
C ALA A 146 25.04 -17.91 0.01
N ARG A 147 24.84 -17.73 1.33
CA ARG A 147 25.40 -18.62 2.36
C ARG A 147 24.87 -20.05 2.23
N TRP A 148 23.57 -20.22 2.00
CA TRP A 148 22.96 -21.55 1.86
C TRP A 148 23.31 -22.22 0.54
N GLN A 149 23.43 -21.45 -0.54
CA GLN A 149 23.97 -21.97 -1.81
C GLN A 149 25.39 -22.51 -1.63
N ALA A 150 26.25 -21.80 -0.91
CA ALA A 150 27.60 -22.27 -0.58
C ALA A 150 27.61 -23.51 0.33
N ALA A 151 26.64 -23.65 1.24
CA ALA A 151 26.48 -24.84 2.07
C ALA A 151 26.08 -26.06 1.23
N LEU A 152 25.12 -25.89 0.33
CA LEU A 152 24.67 -26.95 -0.58
C LEU A 152 25.74 -27.36 -1.60
N ALA A 153 26.64 -26.46 -1.98
CA ALA A 153 27.80 -26.81 -2.78
C ALA A 153 28.73 -27.82 -2.07
N LYS A 154 28.74 -27.85 -0.72
CA LYS A 154 29.53 -28.80 0.08
C LYS A 154 28.74 -30.06 0.45
N ASN A 155 27.44 -29.92 0.71
CA ASN A 155 26.55 -31.03 1.01
C ASN A 155 25.25 -30.94 0.19
N PRO A 156 25.25 -31.45 -1.06
CA PRO A 156 24.11 -31.30 -1.97
C PRO A 156 22.85 -32.09 -1.58
N GLN A 157 22.93 -32.99 -0.59
CA GLN A 157 21.80 -33.82 -0.14
C GLN A 157 21.23 -33.37 1.21
N ASP A 158 21.63 -32.18 1.70
CA ASP A 158 21.11 -31.66 2.96
C ASP A 158 19.69 -31.10 2.79
N PHE A 159 18.71 -31.87 3.28
CA PHE A 159 17.29 -31.47 3.30
C PHE A 159 17.08 -30.10 3.94
N GLY A 160 17.71 -29.84 5.09
CA GLY A 160 17.53 -28.60 5.85
C GLY A 160 17.98 -27.37 5.06
N SER A 161 19.16 -27.43 4.44
CA SER A 161 19.66 -26.34 3.60
C SER A 161 18.78 -26.07 2.37
N HIS A 162 18.22 -27.11 1.75
CA HIS A 162 17.26 -26.92 0.64
C HIS A 162 15.99 -26.20 1.12
N LEU A 163 15.43 -26.61 2.26
CA LEU A 163 14.22 -26.00 2.81
C LEU A 163 14.44 -24.52 3.22
N GLU A 164 15.57 -24.23 3.88
CA GLU A 164 15.88 -22.85 4.31
C GLU A 164 16.19 -21.93 3.12
N LEU A 165 16.93 -22.41 2.12
CA LEU A 165 17.16 -21.65 0.89
C LEU A 165 15.84 -21.36 0.16
N ALA A 166 14.94 -22.33 0.06
CA ALA A 166 13.65 -22.14 -0.59
C ALA A 166 12.80 -21.05 0.10
N ARG A 167 12.74 -21.06 1.44
CA ARG A 167 12.03 -20.05 2.24
C ARG A 167 12.61 -18.64 2.07
N LEU A 168 13.93 -18.51 2.13
CA LEU A 168 14.59 -17.22 1.95
C LEU A 168 14.42 -16.68 0.53
N ALA A 169 14.47 -17.57 -0.47
CA ALA A 169 14.17 -17.23 -1.86
C ALA A 169 12.72 -16.77 -2.02
N GLU A 170 11.76 -17.43 -1.37
CA GLU A 170 10.35 -17.00 -1.35
C GLU A 170 10.19 -15.61 -0.71
N GLU A 171 10.80 -15.37 0.46
CA GLU A 171 10.78 -14.05 1.11
C GLU A 171 11.41 -12.94 0.25
N ARG A 172 12.42 -13.30 -0.55
CA ARG A 172 13.07 -12.40 -1.50
C ARG A 172 12.34 -12.33 -2.85
N ASP A 173 11.22 -13.02 -3.03
CA ASP A 173 10.44 -13.08 -4.28
C ASP A 173 11.23 -13.68 -5.47
N GLU A 174 12.24 -14.52 -5.19
CA GLU A 174 12.97 -15.35 -6.15
C GLU A 174 12.24 -16.69 -6.33
N LEU A 175 11.04 -16.64 -6.90
CA LEU A 175 10.08 -17.76 -6.89
C LEU A 175 10.57 -19.00 -7.64
N GLU A 176 11.33 -18.82 -8.71
CA GLU A 176 11.93 -19.94 -9.46
C GLU A 176 12.96 -20.69 -8.60
N LEU A 177 13.82 -19.94 -7.91
CA LEU A 177 14.81 -20.53 -7.00
C LEU A 177 14.13 -21.21 -5.81
N ALA A 178 13.08 -20.59 -5.28
CA ALA A 178 12.27 -21.17 -4.21
C ALA A 178 11.68 -22.52 -4.64
N ALA A 179 11.01 -22.55 -5.79
CA ALA A 179 10.38 -23.76 -6.34
C ALA A 179 11.41 -24.89 -6.57
N GLU A 180 12.55 -24.57 -7.17
CA GLU A 180 13.64 -25.54 -7.39
C GLU A 180 14.08 -26.20 -6.08
N HIS A 181 14.30 -25.40 -5.04
CA HIS A 181 14.82 -25.91 -3.77
C HIS A 181 13.74 -26.59 -2.92
N TYR A 182 12.47 -26.19 -3.03
CA TYR A 182 11.35 -26.95 -2.45
C TYR A 182 11.24 -28.34 -3.07
N GLU A 183 11.37 -28.46 -4.39
CA GLU A 183 11.33 -29.76 -5.07
C GLU A 183 12.48 -30.66 -4.62
N LYS A 184 13.70 -30.12 -4.53
CA LYS A 184 14.86 -30.87 -4.03
C LYS A 184 14.66 -31.31 -2.58
N ALA A 185 14.18 -30.43 -1.70
CA ALA A 185 13.85 -30.79 -0.32
C ALA A 185 12.79 -31.91 -0.28
N TRP A 186 11.75 -31.83 -1.10
CA TRP A 186 10.71 -32.86 -1.17
C TRP A 186 11.22 -34.24 -1.57
N ARG A 187 12.24 -34.30 -2.45
CA ARG A 187 12.85 -35.56 -2.90
C ARG A 187 13.79 -36.18 -1.86
N LEU A 188 14.25 -35.42 -0.86
CA LEU A 188 15.21 -35.85 0.16
C LEU A 188 14.57 -36.29 1.49
N ARG A 189 13.25 -36.17 1.63
CA ARG A 189 12.49 -36.62 2.81
C ARG A 189 12.07 -38.08 2.70
#